data_AF-A0A2W7AYA2-F1
#
_entry.id   AF-A0A2W7AYA2-F1
#
_cell.length_a   1.000
_cell.length_b   1.000
_cell.length_c   1.000
_cell.angle_alpha   90.00
_cell.angle_beta   90.00
_cell.angle_gamma   90.00
#
_symmetry.space_group_name_H-M   'P 1'
#
loop_
_entity.id
_entity.type
_entity.pdbx_description
1 polymer ?
#
loop_
_entity_poly.entity_id
_entity_poly.type
_entity_poly.pdbx_seq_one_letter_code
_entity_poly.pdbx_strand_id
1 'polypeptide(L)'
;MVSDSLRTQIVNQGRSLPPGIQKQLLRGKGLPPGIAKKLVPLPKQVNTYINLPTYYDLVVVGSNILLVDQVNTFVVDYISNAF
;
A
#
# COMPACT_ATOMS: atom_id res chain seq x y z
N MET A 1 4.03 8.29 -15.82
CA MET A 1 5.11 7.27 -15.72
C MET A 1 5.58 7.17 -14.28
N VAL A 2 6.01 5.98 -13.83
CA VAL A 2 6.59 5.78 -12.49
C VAL A 2 7.99 6.42 -12.46
N SER A 3 8.24 7.36 -11.54
CA SER A 3 9.54 8.05 -11.45
C SER A 3 10.62 7.18 -10.77
N ASP A 4 11.88 7.42 -11.10
CA ASP A 4 13.01 6.72 -10.45
C ASP A 4 13.10 7.01 -8.95
N SER A 5 12.65 8.19 -8.53
CA SER A 5 12.51 8.53 -7.11
C SER A 5 11.50 7.64 -6.39
N LEU A 6 10.35 7.33 -7.02
CA LEU A 6 9.36 6.41 -6.46
C LEU A 6 9.91 4.99 -6.38
N ARG A 7 10.59 4.53 -7.43
CA ARG A 7 11.23 3.21 -7.48
C ARG A 7 12.25 3.07 -6.34
N THR A 8 13.10 4.08 -6.19
CA THR A 8 14.12 4.13 -5.13
C THR A 8 13.47 4.15 -3.74
N GLN A 9 12.39 4.91 -3.57
CA GLN A 9 11.65 4.97 -2.32
C GLN A 9 11.03 3.62 -1.96
N ILE A 10 10.43 2.90 -2.91
CA ILE A 10 9.89 1.55 -2.72
C ILE A 10 10.99 0.56 -2.33
N VAL A 11 12.11 0.55 -3.05
CA VAL A 11 13.25 -0.35 -2.76
C VAL A 11 13.86 -0.05 -1.37
N ASN A 12 13.95 1.24 -0.99
CA ASN A 12 14.52 1.67 0.28
C ASN A 12 13.61 1.46 1.49
N GLN A 13 12.32 1.11 1.32
CA GLN A 13 11.45 0.76 2.46
C GLN A 13 11.93 -0.49 3.22
N GLY A 14 12.85 -1.27 2.64
CA GLY A 14 13.45 -2.44 3.27
C GLY A 14 12.56 -3.69 3.16
N ARG A 15 13.11 -4.83 3.60
CA ARG A 15 12.49 -6.17 3.53
C ARG A 15 11.01 -6.15 3.91
N SER A 16 10.26 -7.02 3.23
CA SER A 16 8.83 -7.29 3.43
C SER A 16 8.39 -7.14 4.89
N LEU A 17 7.18 -6.62 5.07
CA LEU A 17 6.54 -6.42 6.36
C LEU A 17 6.88 -7.52 7.38
N PRO A 18 7.19 -7.19 8.65
CA PRO A 18 7.44 -8.21 9.67
C PRO A 18 6.26 -9.20 9.74
N PRO A 19 6.49 -10.50 10.02
CA PRO A 19 5.43 -11.52 10.00
C PRO A 19 4.23 -11.17 10.91
N GLY A 20 4.49 -10.54 12.05
CA GLY A 20 3.43 -10.07 12.96
C GLY A 20 2.59 -8.92 12.39
N ILE A 21 3.19 -8.07 11.56
CA ILE A 21 2.49 -6.96 10.89
C ILE A 21 1.72 -7.45 9.67
N GLN A 22 2.27 -8.40 8.90
CA GLN A 22 1.55 -9.07 7.81
C GLN A 22 0.23 -9.69 8.33
N LYS A 23 0.28 -10.35 9.49
CA LYS A 23 -0.90 -10.92 10.15
C LYS A 23 -1.89 -9.87 10.68
N GLN A 24 -1.48 -8.62 10.85
CA GLN A 24 -2.37 -7.53 11.29
C GLN A 24 -3.07 -6.84 10.12
N LEU A 25 -2.53 -6.93 8.91
CA LEU A 25 -3.14 -6.46 7.66
C LEU A 25 -4.24 -7.42 7.17
N LEU A 26 -5.13 -7.80 8.08
CA LEU A 26 -6.32 -8.55 7.74
C LEU A 26 -7.36 -7.58 7.17
N ARG A 27 -8.08 -8.05 6.15
CA ARG A 27 -9.21 -7.32 5.54
C ARG A 27 -10.14 -6.74 6.61
N GLY A 28 -10.45 -5.45 6.48
CA GLY A 28 -11.34 -4.72 7.39
C GLY A 28 -10.70 -4.26 8.70
N LYS A 29 -9.39 -4.47 8.92
CA LYS A 29 -8.67 -3.89 10.06
C LYS A 29 -8.02 -2.55 9.68
N GLY A 30 -7.89 -1.69 10.69
CA GLY A 30 -7.15 -0.42 10.58
C GLY A 30 -5.70 -0.65 10.25
N LEU A 31 -5.12 0.29 9.50
CA LEU A 31 -3.67 0.33 9.29
C LEU A 31 -2.95 0.46 10.64
N PRO A 32 -1.96 -0.40 10.95
CA PRO A 32 -1.17 -0.25 12.16
C PRO A 32 -0.50 1.14 12.20
N PRO A 33 -0.40 1.80 13.37
CA PRO A 33 0.07 3.19 13.48
C PRO A 33 1.50 3.40 12.96
N GLY A 34 2.37 2.39 13.07
CA GLY A 34 3.73 2.44 12.51
C GLY A 34 3.80 2.22 10.99
N ILE A 35 2.78 1.60 10.40
CA ILE A 35 2.68 1.30 8.97
C ILE A 35 2.09 2.47 8.20
N ALA A 36 1.12 3.18 8.77
CA ALA A 36 0.52 4.37 8.16
C ALA A 36 1.58 5.40 7.71
N LYS A 37 2.69 5.52 8.45
CA LYS A 37 3.81 6.43 8.13
C LYS A 37 4.72 5.95 6.99
N LYS A 38 4.63 4.68 6.61
CA LYS A 38 5.49 4.04 5.58
C LYS A 38 4.76 3.84 4.25
N LEU A 39 3.48 4.18 4.17
CA LEU A 39 2.70 4.06 2.95
C LEU A 39 3.28 4.96 1.87
N VAL A 40 3.61 4.40 0.72
CA VAL A 40 3.95 5.17 -0.47
C VAL A 40 2.82 5.03 -1.48
N PRO A 41 2.11 6.12 -1.82
CA PRO A 41 1.03 6.05 -2.79
C PRO A 41 1.58 5.69 -4.16
N LEU A 42 0.89 4.79 -4.87
CA LEU A 42 1.16 4.58 -6.28
C LEU A 42 0.75 5.82 -7.09
N PRO A 43 1.32 6.01 -8.29
CA PRO A 43 0.90 7.10 -9.15
C PRO A 43 -0.61 7.01 -9.44
N LYS A 44 -1.33 8.12 -9.32
CA LYS A 44 -2.80 8.17 -9.53
C LYS A 44 -3.25 7.64 -10.88
N GLN A 45 -2.36 7.67 -11.88
CA GLN A 45 -2.59 7.07 -13.20
C GLN A 45 -2.87 5.55 -13.11
N VAL A 46 -2.29 4.85 -12.13
CA VAL A 46 -2.57 3.42 -11.85
C VAL A 46 -4.04 3.24 -11.47
N ASN A 47 -4.57 4.11 -10.61
CA ASN A 47 -5.97 4.08 -10.20
C ASN A 47 -6.90 4.24 -11.42
N THR A 48 -6.53 5.09 -12.39
CA THR A 48 -7.27 5.26 -13.64
C THR A 48 -7.25 3.99 -14.51
N TYR A 49 -6.11 3.31 -14.64
CA TYR A 49 -5.99 2.11 -15.48
C TYR A 49 -6.89 0.96 -15.02
N ILE A 50 -7.18 0.86 -13.72
CA ILE A 50 -8.02 -0.20 -13.16
C ILE A 50 -9.43 0.29 -12.81
N ASN A 51 -9.81 1.51 -13.21
CA ASN A 51 -11.07 2.17 -12.85
C ASN A 51 -11.35 2.11 -11.34
N LEU A 52 -10.33 2.41 -10.52
CA LEU A 52 -10.46 2.35 -9.07
C LEU A 52 -11.41 3.46 -8.59
N PRO A 53 -12.40 3.14 -7.74
CA PRO A 53 -13.24 4.15 -7.10
C PRO A 53 -12.42 5.17 -6.31
N THR A 54 -12.85 6.43 -6.31
CA THR A 54 -12.09 7.56 -5.74
C THR A 54 -11.91 7.52 -4.23
N TYR A 55 -12.77 6.77 -3.52
CA TYR A 55 -12.66 6.55 -2.08
C TYR A 55 -11.62 5.48 -1.72
N TYR A 56 -11.02 4.82 -2.72
CA TYR A 56 -9.93 3.89 -2.54
C TYR A 56 -8.60 4.41 -3.10
N ASP A 57 -7.51 3.93 -2.51
CA ASP A 57 -6.17 4.18 -3.01
C ASP A 57 -5.31 2.92 -2.97
N LEU A 58 -4.35 2.85 -3.89
CA LEU A 58 -3.30 1.84 -3.86
C LEU A 58 -2.04 2.42 -3.26
N VAL A 59 -1.55 1.77 -2.21
CA VAL A 59 -0.33 2.16 -1.51
C VAL A 59 0.63 0.97 -1.40
N VAL A 60 1.91 1.26 -1.45
CA VAL A 60 2.99 0.27 -1.31
C VAL A 60 3.51 0.28 0.12
N VAL A 61 3.71 -0.92 0.67
CA VAL A 61 4.43 -1.12 1.93
C VAL A 61 5.35 -2.35 1.84
N GLY A 62 6.65 -2.12 1.88
CA GLY A 62 7.65 -3.16 1.65
C GLY A 62 7.45 -3.78 0.27
N SER A 63 7.29 -5.11 0.20
CA SER A 63 7.02 -5.86 -1.04
C SER A 63 5.53 -6.00 -1.38
N ASN A 64 4.62 -5.35 -0.64
CA ASN A 64 3.18 -5.57 -0.75
C ASN A 64 2.46 -4.32 -1.26
N ILE A 65 1.36 -4.53 -1.99
CA ILE A 65 0.42 -3.48 -2.39
C ILE A 65 -0.84 -3.62 -1.53
N LEU A 66 -1.29 -2.51 -0.95
CA LEU A 66 -2.50 -2.43 -0.15
C LEU A 66 -3.55 -1.61 -0.90
N LEU A 67 -4.79 -2.10 -0.89
CA LEU A 67 -5.98 -1.33 -1.23
C LEU A 67 -6.54 -0.75 0.07
N VAL A 68 -6.58 0.58 0.17
CA VAL A 68 -6.97 1.28 1.39
C VAL A 68 -8.20 2.15 1.12
N ASP A 69 -9.16 2.10 2.04
CA ASP A 69 -10.24 3.08 2.14
C ASP A 69 -9.70 4.37 2.72
N GLN A 70 -9.71 5.45 1.94
CA GLN A 70 -9.18 6.74 2.36
C GLN A 70 -10.05 7.43 3.43
N VAL A 71 -11.35 7.12 3.47
CA VAL A 71 -12.30 7.71 4.41
C VAL A 71 -12.17 7.03 5.76
N ASN A 72 -12.12 5.70 5.77
CA ASN A 72 -12.15 4.91 6.98
C ASN A 72 -10.76 4.43 7.45
N THR A 73 -9.72 4.64 6.64
CA THR A 73 -8.32 4.22 6.92
C THR A 73 -8.19 2.71 7.18
N PHE A 74 -9.05 1.91 6.53
CA PHE A 74 -9.05 0.45 6.62
C PHE A 74 -8.40 -0.19 5.40
N VAL A 75 -7.75 -1.33 5.63
CA VAL A 75 -7.24 -2.18 4.55
C VAL A 75 -8.41 -2.99 3.99
N VAL A 76 -8.74 -2.72 2.73
CA VAL A 76 -9.79 -3.41 1.99
C VAL A 76 -9.26 -4.73 1.44
N ASP A 77 -8.05 -4.70 0.88
CA ASP A 77 -7.39 -5.87 0.34
C ASP A 77 -5.87 -5.69 0.24
N TYR A 78 -5.16 -6.78 -0.06
CA TYR A 78 -3.72 -6.71 -0.31
C TYR A 78 -3.22 -7.73 -1.33
N ILE A 79 -2.16 -7.35 -2.05
CA ILE A 79 -1.36 -8.23 -2.90
C ILE A 79 0.00 -8.38 -2.23
N SER A 80 0.37 -9.61 -1.93
CA SER A 80 1.68 -9.91 -1.33
C SER A 80 2.75 -10.11 -2.39
N ASN A 81 3.98 -9.70 -2.06
CA ASN A 81 5.18 -9.89 -2.91
C ASN A 81 4.99 -9.44 -4.37
N ALA A 82 4.44 -8.24 -4.56
CA ALA A 82 4.28 -7.62 -5.87
C ALA A 82 5.57 -6.99 -6.41
N PHE A 83 6.57 -6.79 -5.53
CA PHE A 83 7.88 -6.21 -5.82
C PHE A 83 9.01 -7.08 -5.27
#